data_AF-A0A150IQJ7-F1
#
_entry.id   AF-A0A150IQJ7-F1
#
_cell.length_a   1.000
_cell.length_b   1.000
_cell.length_c   1.000
_cell.angle_alpha   90.00
_cell.angle_beta   90.00
_cell.angle_gamma   90.00
#
_symmetry.space_group_name_H-M   'P 1'
#
loop_
_entity.id
_entity.type
_entity.pdbx_description
1 polymer ?
#
loop_
_entity_poly.entity_id
_entity_poly.type
_entity_poly.pdbx_seq_one_letter_code
_entity_poly.pdbx_strand_id
1 'polypeptide(L)'
;MNSRENRQVLVQRFEPRKESKEHIRISNHSVRRYIERFNPKDNNIRKTLDSYMAYGEIIDFFDEKNKVILYKETYLIITNGTLRTVYTKKIYENSKSRIYKRWDKVKRKTL
;
A
#
# COMPACT_ATOMS: atom_id res chain seq x y z
N MET A 1 -41.64 -26.73 33.05
CA MET A 1 -41.57 -25.31 32.61
C MET A 1 -40.10 -24.94 32.61
N ASN A 2 -39.33 -25.29 31.57
CA ASN A 2 -39.00 -24.49 30.37
C ASN A 2 -38.40 -23.10 30.66
N SER A 3 -37.08 -23.06 30.86
CA SER A 3 -36.27 -21.88 30.59
C SER A 3 -35.08 -22.31 29.75
N ARG A 4 -35.29 -22.40 28.45
CA ARG A 4 -34.21 -22.51 27.46
C ARG A 4 -33.45 -21.19 27.50
N GLU A 5 -32.26 -21.22 28.09
CA GLU A 5 -31.29 -20.14 27.97
C GLU A 5 -30.93 -19.95 26.50
N ASN A 6 -31.47 -18.89 25.90
CA ASN A 6 -31.04 -18.39 24.61
C ASN A 6 -29.60 -17.89 24.75
N ARG A 7 -28.62 -18.77 24.52
CA ARG A 7 -27.26 -18.38 24.14
C ARG A 7 -27.33 -17.67 22.79
N GLN A 8 -27.64 -16.39 22.81
CA GLN A 8 -27.30 -15.51 21.70
C GLN A 8 -25.78 -15.44 21.65
N VAL A 9 -25.20 -16.33 20.85
CA VAL A 9 -23.84 -16.18 20.34
C VAL A 9 -23.84 -14.84 19.60
N LEU A 10 -23.20 -13.85 20.21
CA LEU A 10 -22.82 -12.60 19.58
C LEU A 10 -21.85 -12.98 18.47
N VAL A 11 -22.38 -13.38 17.32
CA VAL A 11 -21.63 -13.46 16.07
C VAL A 11 -21.30 -12.02 15.77
N GLN A 12 -20.16 -11.55 16.28
CA GLN A 12 -19.49 -10.37 15.77
C GLN A 12 -19.25 -10.65 14.30
N ARG A 13 -20.20 -10.25 13.46
CA ARG A 13 -20.00 -10.16 12.02
C ARG A 13 -18.73 -9.33 11.88
N PHE A 14 -17.69 -9.94 11.32
CA PHE A 14 -16.52 -9.21 10.86
C PHE A 14 -17.01 -8.32 9.72
N GLU A 15 -17.56 -7.16 10.07
CA GLU A 15 -17.71 -6.08 9.10
C GLU A 15 -16.28 -5.64 8.80
N PRO A 16 -15.81 -5.74 7.54
CA PRO A 16 -14.56 -5.11 7.17
C PRO A 16 -14.76 -3.63 7.45
N ARG A 17 -14.23 -3.18 8.59
CA ARG A 17 -14.12 -1.77 8.88
C ARG A 17 -13.33 -1.23 7.70
N LYS A 18 -13.93 -0.28 6.97
CA LYS A 18 -13.15 0.60 6.09
C LYS A 18 -12.15 1.27 7.02
N GLU A 19 -10.99 0.65 7.20
CA GLU A 19 -9.86 1.29 7.86
C GLU A 19 -9.78 2.67 7.22
N SER A 20 -9.93 3.69 8.05
CA SER A 20 -9.78 5.08 7.67
C SER A 20 -8.59 5.13 6.74
N LYS A 21 -8.81 5.45 5.45
CA LYS A 21 -7.75 5.49 4.44
C LYS A 21 -6.55 6.15 5.09
N GLU A 22 -5.50 5.39 5.41
CA GLU A 22 -4.25 6.02 5.82
C GLU A 22 -3.95 7.00 4.70
N HIS A 23 -3.85 8.29 5.03
CA HIS A 23 -3.64 9.34 4.05
C HIS A 23 -2.20 9.24 3.54
N ILE A 24 -1.94 8.26 2.69
CA ILE A 24 -0.67 8.08 2.01
C ILE A 24 -0.53 9.25 1.04
N ARG A 25 0.46 10.10 1.27
CA ARG A 25 0.67 11.27 0.42
C ARG A 25 1.24 10.84 -0.93
N ILE A 26 0.66 11.30 -2.03
CA ILE A 26 1.25 11.13 -3.37
C ILE A 26 2.24 12.25 -3.66
N SER A 27 3.52 11.89 -3.82
CA SER A 27 4.57 12.85 -4.18
C SER A 27 4.49 13.27 -5.66
N ASN A 28 4.92 14.50 -5.99
CA ASN A 28 5.08 14.92 -7.40
C ASN A 28 6.07 14.00 -8.14
N HIS A 29 7.09 13.52 -7.42
CA HIS A 29 8.07 12.59 -7.98
C HIS A 29 7.44 11.28 -8.43
N SER A 30 6.55 10.68 -7.64
CA SER A 30 5.88 9.43 -8.03
C SER A 30 4.97 9.63 -9.24
N VAL A 31 4.27 10.77 -9.34
CA VAL A 31 3.45 11.11 -10.51
C VAL A 31 4.32 11.20 -11.76
N ARG A 32 5.43 11.95 -11.70
CA ARG A 32 6.36 12.09 -12.82
C ARG A 32 6.94 10.74 -13.26
N ARG A 33 7.36 9.91 -12.29
CA ARG A 33 7.87 8.57 -12.57
C ARG A 33 6.82 7.64 -13.17
N TYR A 34 5.56 7.79 -12.79
CA TYR A 34 4.47 7.05 -13.43
C TYR A 34 4.34 7.43 -14.90
N ILE A 35 4.30 8.74 -15.18
CA ILE A 35 4.18 9.25 -16.56
C ILE A 35 5.36 8.78 -17.41
N GLU A 36 6.60 8.95 -16.93
CA GLU A 36 7.82 8.54 -17.63
C GLU A 36 7.85 7.03 -17.95
N ARG A 37 7.33 6.17 -17.07
CA ARG A 37 7.46 4.71 -17.18
C ARG A 37 6.32 4.05 -17.94
N PHE A 38 5.11 4.59 -17.81
CA PHE A 38 3.91 3.95 -18.29
C PHE A 38 3.24 4.72 -19.44
N ASN A 39 3.73 5.93 -19.76
CA ASN A 39 3.18 6.83 -20.78
C ASN A 39 1.63 6.82 -20.84
N PRO A 40 0.96 7.09 -19.69
CA PRO A 40 -0.48 6.97 -19.58
C PRO A 40 -1.17 8.01 -20.47
N LYS A 41 -2.32 7.63 -21.04
CA LYS A 41 -3.18 8.54 -21.80
C LYS A 41 -4.08 9.41 -20.92
N ASP A 42 -4.11 9.13 -19.61
CA ASP A 42 -5.02 9.76 -18.66
C ASP A 42 -4.38 11.00 -18.02
N ASN A 43 -5.15 12.07 -17.86
CA ASN A 43 -4.68 13.32 -17.25
C ASN A 43 -4.76 13.28 -15.72
N ASN A 44 -5.54 12.34 -15.15
CA ASN A 44 -5.81 12.27 -13.70
C ASN A 44 -4.92 11.27 -12.96
N ILE A 45 -3.60 11.33 -13.18
CA ILE A 45 -2.63 10.36 -12.64
C ILE A 45 -2.71 10.19 -11.12
N ARG A 46 -2.94 11.28 -10.36
CA ARG A 46 -3.07 11.20 -8.90
C ARG A 46 -4.25 10.33 -8.50
N LYS A 47 -5.41 10.50 -9.14
CA LYS A 47 -6.62 9.71 -8.88
C LYS A 47 -6.40 8.24 -9.25
N THR A 48 -5.66 7.98 -10.33
CA THR A 48 -5.26 6.62 -10.72
C THR A 48 -4.37 5.97 -9.67
N LEU A 49 -3.35 6.68 -9.18
CA LEU A 49 -2.47 6.18 -8.12
C LEU A 49 -3.20 5.99 -6.78
N ASP A 50 -4.14 6.88 -6.43
CA ASP A 50 -5.02 6.71 -5.27
C ASP A 50 -5.86 5.44 -5.39
N SER A 51 -6.41 5.19 -6.58
CA SER A 51 -7.15 3.95 -6.87
C SER A 51 -6.26 2.72 -6.72
N TYR A 52 -5.02 2.78 -7.23
CA TYR A 52 -4.08 1.66 -7.14
C TYR A 52 -3.70 1.35 -5.68
N MET A 53 -3.59 2.37 -4.82
CA MET A 53 -3.37 2.16 -3.38
C MET A 53 -4.62 1.60 -2.68
N ALA A 54 -5.82 1.97 -3.12
CA ALA A 54 -7.07 1.51 -2.52
C ALA A 54 -7.44 0.06 -2.88
N TYR A 55 -7.05 -0.41 -4.06
CA TYR A 55 -7.41 -1.74 -4.58
C TYR A 55 -6.21 -2.68 -4.77
N GLY A 56 -5.00 -2.20 -4.50
CA GLY A 56 -3.78 -3.00 -4.61
C GLY A 56 -3.55 -3.90 -3.41
N GLU A 57 -2.76 -4.96 -3.65
CA GLU A 57 -2.36 -5.91 -2.62
C GLU A 57 -1.01 -5.52 -2.02
N ILE A 58 -0.85 -5.59 -0.70
CA ILE A 58 0.45 -5.39 -0.06
C ILE A 58 1.28 -6.65 -0.26
N ILE A 59 2.33 -6.56 -1.07
CA ILE A 59 3.22 -7.70 -1.37
C ILE A 59 4.48 -7.71 -0.51
N ASP A 60 4.86 -6.56 0.04
CA ASP A 60 5.99 -6.44 0.95
C ASP A 60 5.68 -5.41 2.02
N PHE A 61 5.82 -5.80 3.28
CA PHE A 61 5.45 -4.99 4.44
C PHE A 61 6.61 -4.91 5.43
N PHE A 62 6.98 -3.69 5.82
CA PHE A 62 7.91 -3.46 6.91
C PHE A 62 7.19 -2.82 8.10
N ASP A 63 6.44 -1.74 7.85
CA ASP A 63 5.52 -1.12 8.79
C ASP A 63 4.40 -0.40 8.03
N GLU A 64 3.46 0.21 8.75
CA GLU A 64 2.32 0.95 8.17
C GLU A 64 2.76 2.05 7.19
N LYS A 65 3.91 2.69 7.46
CA LYS A 65 4.46 3.79 6.66
C LYS A 65 5.41 3.32 5.56
N ASN A 66 5.80 2.05 5.53
CA ASN A 66 6.82 1.49 4.66
C ASN A 66 6.36 0.13 4.13
N LYS A 67 5.79 0.15 2.93
CA LYS A 67 5.19 -1.02 2.28
C LYS A 67 5.28 -0.92 0.76
N VAL A 68 5.13 -2.05 0.07
CA VAL A 68 4.98 -2.13 -1.37
C VAL A 68 3.60 -2.65 -1.69
N ILE A 69 2.88 -1.92 -2.54
CA ILE A 69 1.55 -2.30 -3.02
C ILE A 69 1.66 -2.68 -4.50
N LEU A 70 1.09 -3.81 -4.89
CA LEU A 70 1.00 -4.28 -6.27
C LEU A 70 -0.43 -4.09 -6.79
N TYR A 71 -0.57 -3.46 -7.95
CA TYR A 71 -1.82 -3.40 -8.67
C TYR A 71 -1.57 -3.33 -10.19
N LYS A 72 -2.22 -4.20 -10.97
CA LYS A 72 -2.08 -4.27 -12.44
C LYS A 72 -0.62 -4.15 -12.90
N GLU A 73 0.25 -5.01 -12.34
CA GLU A 73 1.70 -5.05 -12.62
C GLU A 73 2.51 -3.79 -12.25
N THR A 74 1.88 -2.83 -11.59
CA THR A 74 2.51 -1.61 -11.07
C THR A 74 2.83 -1.79 -9.60
N TYR A 75 4.08 -1.54 -9.23
CA TYR A 75 4.61 -1.68 -7.88
C TYR A 75 4.74 -0.30 -7.25
N LEU A 76 3.87 0.02 -6.31
CA LEU A 76 3.82 1.30 -5.60
C LEU A 76 4.70 1.23 -4.36
N ILE A 77 5.75 2.04 -4.30
CA ILE A 77 6.70 2.04 -3.20
C ILE A 77 6.32 3.13 -2.20
N ILE A 78 5.80 2.73 -1.05
CA ILE A 78 5.46 3.62 0.05
C ILE A 78 6.66 3.71 0.99
N THR A 79 7.05 4.93 1.33
CA THR A 79 8.11 5.18 2.31
C THR A 79 7.72 6.35 3.19
N ASN A 80 7.77 6.16 4.50
CA ASN A 80 7.36 7.15 5.50
C ASN A 80 5.95 7.73 5.22
N GLY A 81 4.99 6.88 4.85
CA GLY A 81 3.60 7.29 4.58
C GLY A 81 3.43 8.10 3.29
N THR A 82 4.43 8.08 2.39
CA THR A 82 4.37 8.79 1.11
C THR A 82 4.62 7.80 -0.03
N LEU A 83 3.78 7.84 -1.06
CA LEU A 83 4.07 7.17 -2.33
C LEU A 83 5.27 7.85 -2.98
N ARG A 84 6.41 7.18 -2.87
CA ARG A 84 7.71 7.73 -3.27
C ARG A 84 7.98 7.51 -4.74
N THR A 85 7.64 6.34 -5.25
CA THR A 85 7.84 5.98 -6.66
C THR A 85 6.98 4.79 -7.05
N VAL A 86 6.92 4.50 -8.35
CA VAL A 86 6.14 3.41 -8.94
C VAL A 86 6.99 2.62 -9.92
N TYR A 87 7.11 1.32 -9.78
CA TYR A 87 7.96 0.49 -10.62
C TYR A 87 7.14 -0.45 -11.51
N THR A 88 7.70 -0.79 -12.66
CA THR A 88 7.34 -2.00 -13.38
C THR A 88 7.97 -3.20 -12.67
N LYS A 89 7.47 -4.42 -12.92
CA LYS A 89 8.02 -5.66 -12.35
C LYS A 89 9.54 -5.74 -12.47
N LYS A 90 10.09 -5.53 -13.67
CA LYS A 90 11.54 -5.59 -13.93
C LYS A 90 12.34 -4.61 -13.07
N ILE A 91 11.84 -3.38 -12.91
CA ILE A 91 12.54 -2.36 -12.11
C ILE A 91 12.43 -2.68 -10.61
N TYR A 92 11.29 -3.23 -10.19
CA TYR A 92 11.06 -3.64 -8.81
C TYR A 92 12.05 -4.72 -8.38
N GLU A 93 12.13 -5.82 -9.12
CA GLU A 93 13.04 -6.93 -8.81
C GLU A 93 14.50 -6.46 -8.69
N ASN A 94 14.95 -5.62 -9.63
CA ASN A 94 16.30 -5.06 -9.59
C ASN A 94 16.53 -4.08 -8.42
N SER A 95 15.48 -3.46 -7.90
CA SER A 95 15.57 -2.45 -6.83
C SER A 95 15.31 -3.03 -5.44
N LYS A 96 14.80 -4.26 -5.34
CA LYS A 96 14.29 -4.90 -4.12
C LYS A 96 15.32 -4.89 -2.99
N SER A 97 16.54 -5.35 -3.27
CA SER A 97 17.64 -5.38 -2.29
C SER A 97 17.97 -4.00 -1.70
N ARG A 98 17.90 -2.94 -2.51
CA ARG A 98 18.16 -1.56 -2.07
C ARG A 98 17.03 -1.02 -1.21
N ILE A 99 15.78 -1.37 -1.52
CA ILE A 99 14.61 -0.96 -0.72
C ILE A 99 14.74 -1.54 0.68
N TYR A 100 14.98 -2.85 0.80
CA TYR A 100 15.10 -3.50 2.10
C TYR A 100 16.30 -3.03 2.92
N LYS A 101 17.47 -2.88 2.29
CA LYS A 101 18.65 -2.28 2.97
C LYS A 101 18.34 -0.91 3.54
N ARG A 102 17.44 -0.14 2.92
CA ARG A 102 17.03 1.17 3.43
C ARG A 102 16.10 1.03 4.63
N TRP A 103 15.15 0.11 4.61
CA TRP A 103 14.27 -0.17 5.74
C TRP A 103 15.05 -0.70 6.95
N ASP A 104 16.00 -1.61 6.75
CA ASP A 104 16.86 -2.11 7.84
C ASP A 104 17.67 -0.99 8.52
N LYS A 105 18.17 -0.03 7.74
CA LYS A 105 18.84 1.15 8.29
C LYS A 105 17.92 2.03 9.13
N VAL A 106 16.63 2.09 8.80
CA VAL A 106 15.63 2.80 9.61
C VAL A 106 15.42 2.06 10.92
N LYS A 107 15.26 0.72 10.88
CA LYS A 107 15.10 -0.10 12.10
C LYS A 107 16.23 0.13 13.11
N ARG A 108 17.48 0.13 12.64
CA ARG A 108 18.68 0.29 13.49
C ARG A 108 18.86 1.69 14.08
N LYS A 109 18.14 2.70 13.60
CA LYS A 109 18.20 4.07 14.13
C LYS A 109 17.11 4.35 15.17
N THR A 110 16.08 3.51 15.24
CA THR A 110 14.96 3.64 16.16
C THR A 110 15.12 2.76 17.40
N LEU A 111 16.12 1.87 17.39
CA LEU A 111 16.61 1.10 18.54
C LEU A 111 17.84 1.80 19.13
#